data_AF-A0A1G7S8M7-F1
#
_entry.id   AF-A0A1G7S8M7-F1
#
_cell.length_a   1.000
_cell.length_b   1.000
_cell.length_c   1.000
_cell.angle_alpha   90.00
_cell.angle_beta   90.00
_cell.angle_gamma   90.00
#
_symmetry.space_group_name_H-M   'P 1'
#
loop_
_entity.id
_entity.type
_entity.pdbx_description
1 polymer ?
#
loop_
_entity_poly.entity_id
_entity_poly.type
_entity_poly.pdbx_seq_one_letter_code
_entity_poly.pdbx_strand_id
1 'polypeptide(L)'
;MAHTDKRLAVFAHLGDEWAPAGLLDMTEQGNELVASSFTYGLQYARRANAVEIDPVTLSLDTALAAPGAPMFPGTLEPPISGGIRDAAPDAWGRRLIEARPRVPANSLPESTYLLNVGRQRVGALDIRTDRNDLPEEGDGESVSNLDYLLEAAERVEEGLPIPVRLEAILRARPRSERTAGTVCQRAYARRMLRARCTAKELPRHRGGRVAQADLGVNTLRA
;
A
#
# COMPACT_ATOMS: atom_id res chain seq x y z
N MET A 1 -23.56 6.41 13.18
CA MET A 1 -22.79 7.03 12.08
C MET A 1 -23.01 6.18 10.83
N ALA A 2 -23.21 6.79 9.66
CA ALA A 2 -23.48 6.06 8.43
C ALA A 2 -22.21 5.35 7.92
N HIS A 3 -22.37 4.11 7.44
CA HIS A 3 -21.32 3.40 6.72
C HIS A 3 -21.30 3.85 5.25
N THR A 4 -20.12 4.04 4.69
CA THR A 4 -19.92 4.35 3.27
C THR A 4 -19.16 3.21 2.63
N ASP A 5 -19.76 2.60 1.60
CA ASP A 5 -19.10 1.58 0.80
C ASP A 5 -18.43 2.21 -0.42
N LYS A 6 -17.20 1.79 -0.70
CA LYS A 6 -16.38 2.23 -1.82
C LYS A 6 -15.85 1.03 -2.57
N ARG A 7 -15.92 1.09 -3.90
CA ARG A 7 -15.33 0.10 -4.80
C ARG A 7 -14.28 0.77 -5.66
N LEU A 8 -13.06 0.26 -5.62
CA LEU A 8 -11.89 0.78 -6.31
C LEU A 8 -11.28 -0.30 -7.21
N ALA A 9 -10.69 0.11 -8.32
CA ALA A 9 -9.94 -0.78 -9.22
C ALA A 9 -8.46 -0.77 -8.84
N VAL A 10 -7.86 -1.94 -8.66
CA VAL A 10 -6.44 -2.09 -8.37
C VAL A 10 -5.71 -2.58 -9.61
N PHE A 11 -4.63 -1.90 -9.96
CA PHE A 11 -3.72 -2.25 -11.04
C PHE A 11 -2.37 -2.65 -10.47
N ALA A 12 -1.78 -3.68 -11.05
CA ALA A 12 -0.43 -4.10 -10.75
C ALA A 12 0.46 -3.81 -11.96
N HIS A 13 1.65 -3.28 -11.71
CA HIS A 13 2.66 -3.08 -12.73
C HIS A 13 3.36 -4.42 -13.01
N LEU A 14 3.26 -4.94 -14.23
CA LEU A 14 3.84 -6.20 -14.66
C LEU A 14 4.86 -5.94 -15.77
N GLY A 15 6.16 -5.93 -15.42
CA GLY A 15 7.21 -5.62 -16.38
C GLY A 15 7.18 -4.14 -16.76
N ASP A 16 6.65 -3.84 -17.96
CA ASP A 16 6.57 -2.48 -18.52
C ASP A 16 5.12 -1.97 -18.67
N GLU A 17 4.13 -2.75 -18.23
CA GLU A 17 2.71 -2.42 -18.40
C GLU A 17 1.92 -2.45 -17.09
N TRP A 18 0.88 -1.63 -17.01
CA TRP A 18 -0.09 -1.67 -15.91
C TRP A 18 -1.24 -2.60 -16.27
N ALA A 19 -1.41 -3.65 -15.49
CA ALA A 19 -2.43 -4.66 -15.69
C ALA A 19 -3.52 -4.54 -14.62
N PRO A 20 -4.81 -4.58 -14.98
CA PRO A 20 -5.89 -4.61 -13.99
C PRO A 20 -5.78 -5.91 -13.19
N ALA A 21 -5.59 -5.79 -11.88
CA ALA A 21 -5.37 -6.91 -10.97
C ALA A 21 -6.66 -7.40 -10.31
N GLY A 22 -7.54 -6.47 -9.95
CA GLY A 22 -8.81 -6.80 -9.29
C GLY A 22 -9.59 -5.60 -8.80
N LEU A 23 -10.60 -5.87 -7.99
CA LEU A 23 -11.45 -4.88 -7.34
C LEU A 23 -11.24 -4.93 -5.82
N LEU A 24 -11.13 -3.75 -5.23
CA LEU A 24 -11.04 -3.53 -3.80
C LEU A 24 -12.36 -2.92 -3.33
N ASP A 25 -13.08 -3.64 -2.48
CA ASP A 25 -14.27 -3.15 -1.79
C ASP A 25 -13.88 -2.73 -0.37
N MET A 26 -14.27 -1.53 0.05
CA MET A 26 -13.96 -0.94 1.34
C MET A 26 -15.24 -0.41 1.98
N THR A 27 -15.42 -0.68 3.27
CA THR A 27 -16.51 -0.13 4.09
C THR A 27 -15.91 0.76 5.16
N GLU A 28 -16.31 2.03 5.14
CA GLU A 28 -15.74 3.08 5.98
C GLU A 28 -16.81 3.68 6.89
N GLN A 29 -16.45 4.04 8.11
CA GLN A 29 -17.30 4.77 9.05
C GLN A 29 -16.61 6.08 9.43
N GLY A 30 -17.00 7.17 8.77
CA GLY A 30 -16.27 8.44 8.89
C GLY A 30 -14.90 8.34 8.22
N ASN A 31 -13.82 8.47 9.00
CA ASN A 31 -12.43 8.33 8.56
C ASN A 31 -11.83 6.94 8.87
N GLU A 32 -12.57 6.07 9.57
CA GLU A 32 -12.10 4.75 9.97
C GLU A 32 -12.50 3.68 8.94
N LEU A 33 -11.53 2.85 8.55
CA LEU A 33 -11.78 1.68 7.71
C LEU A 33 -12.28 0.53 8.58
N VAL A 34 -13.53 0.10 8.37
CA VAL A 34 -14.19 -0.93 9.16
C VAL A 34 -14.01 -2.32 8.55
N ALA A 35 -14.05 -2.42 7.23
CA ALA A 35 -13.84 -3.67 6.52
C ALA A 35 -13.25 -3.40 5.13
N SER A 36 -12.48 -4.36 4.63
CA SER A 36 -12.14 -4.41 3.22
C SER A 36 -12.18 -5.84 2.70
N SER A 37 -12.42 -5.97 1.41
CA SER A 37 -12.29 -7.23 0.69
C SER A 37 -11.70 -6.97 -0.68
N PHE A 38 -10.96 -7.94 -1.18
CA PHE A 38 -10.32 -7.84 -2.48
C PHE A 38 -10.69 -9.04 -3.35
N THR A 39 -11.11 -8.76 -4.58
CA THR A 39 -11.46 -9.78 -5.56
C THR A 39 -10.51 -9.70 -6.74
N TYR A 40 -9.74 -10.77 -6.97
CA TYR A 40 -8.87 -10.86 -8.13
C TYR A 40 -9.67 -10.94 -9.44
N GLY A 41 -9.18 -10.26 -10.47
CA GLY A 41 -9.69 -10.41 -11.82
C GLY A 41 -9.37 -11.80 -12.37
N LEU A 42 -10.37 -12.49 -12.94
CA LEU A 42 -10.21 -13.84 -13.50
C LEU A 42 -9.08 -13.94 -14.53
N GLN A 43 -8.94 -12.90 -15.37
CA GLN A 43 -7.87 -12.83 -16.37
C GLN A 43 -6.51 -12.61 -15.71
N TYR A 44 -6.43 -11.78 -14.66
CA TYR A 44 -5.18 -11.52 -13.96
C TYR A 44 -4.67 -12.78 -13.25
N ALA A 45 -5.55 -13.50 -12.53
CA ALA A 45 -5.16 -14.70 -11.81
C ALA A 45 -4.61 -15.81 -12.73
N ARG A 46 -5.06 -15.86 -13.99
CA ARG A 46 -4.62 -16.85 -14.99
C ARG A 46 -3.38 -16.42 -15.79
N ARG A 47 -2.87 -15.20 -15.62
CA ARG A 47 -1.69 -14.74 -16.35
C ARG A 47 -0.44 -15.51 -15.89
N ALA A 48 0.41 -15.87 -16.84
CA ALA A 48 1.68 -16.54 -16.56
C ALA A 48 2.67 -15.65 -15.78
N ASN A 49 2.58 -14.33 -15.94
CA ASN A 49 3.39 -13.33 -15.24
C ASN A 49 2.63 -12.63 -14.09
N ALA A 50 1.55 -13.23 -13.59
CA ALA A 50 0.80 -12.66 -12.46
C ALA A 50 1.67 -12.59 -11.20
N VAL A 51 1.60 -11.47 -10.50
CA VAL A 51 2.27 -11.27 -9.20
C VAL A 51 1.20 -11.23 -8.11
N GLU A 52 1.45 -11.95 -7.01
CA GLU A 52 0.61 -11.90 -5.82
C GLU A 52 0.67 -10.50 -5.19
N ILE A 53 -0.49 -9.92 -4.88
CA ILE A 53 -0.57 -8.60 -4.21
C ILE A 53 -0.11 -8.73 -2.75
N ASP A 54 -0.57 -9.77 -2.07
CA ASP A 54 -0.16 -10.12 -0.71
C ASP A 54 -0.08 -11.65 -0.62
N PRO A 55 1.09 -12.24 -0.38
CA PRO A 55 1.24 -13.70 -0.37
C PRO A 55 0.55 -14.35 0.84
N VAL A 56 0.23 -13.57 1.88
CA VAL A 56 -0.37 -14.07 3.12
C VAL A 56 -1.89 -14.00 3.03
N THR A 57 -2.44 -12.83 2.76
CA THR A 57 -3.90 -12.62 2.80
C THR A 57 -4.56 -12.74 1.43
N LEU A 58 -3.84 -12.46 0.35
CA LEU A 58 -4.36 -12.39 -1.01
C LEU A 58 -3.55 -13.27 -1.97
N SER A 59 -3.27 -14.54 -1.60
CA SER A 59 -2.51 -15.44 -2.47
C SER A 59 -3.26 -15.75 -3.77
N LEU A 60 -2.51 -15.84 -4.89
CA LEU A 60 -3.07 -16.23 -6.17
C LEU A 60 -3.57 -17.68 -6.18
N ASP A 61 -2.98 -18.55 -5.36
CA ASP A 61 -3.39 -19.96 -5.29
C ASP A 61 -4.83 -20.08 -4.76
N THR A 62 -5.16 -19.30 -3.72
CA THR A 62 -6.53 -19.19 -3.20
C THR A 62 -7.47 -18.57 -4.24
N ALA A 63 -6.99 -17.60 -5.01
CA ALA A 63 -7.79 -16.94 -6.05
C ALA A 63 -8.09 -17.87 -7.23
N LEU A 64 -7.16 -18.78 -7.54
CA LEU A 64 -7.36 -19.81 -8.56
C LEU A 64 -8.24 -20.96 -8.05
N ALA A 65 -8.19 -21.27 -6.76
CA ALA A 65 -9.06 -22.28 -6.14
C ALA A 65 -10.52 -21.83 -6.07
N ALA A 66 -10.78 -20.54 -5.83
CA ALA A 66 -12.10 -19.93 -5.84
C ALA A 66 -12.14 -18.65 -6.71
N PRO A 67 -12.15 -18.80 -8.06
CA PRO A 67 -12.09 -17.65 -8.96
C PRO A 67 -13.27 -16.71 -8.80
N GLY A 68 -12.98 -15.43 -8.57
CA GLY A 68 -13.99 -14.38 -8.39
C GLY A 68 -14.61 -14.31 -6.99
N ALA A 69 -14.14 -15.12 -6.03
CA ALA A 69 -14.54 -15.00 -4.63
C ALA A 69 -13.82 -13.80 -3.98
N PRO A 70 -14.52 -12.99 -3.15
CA PRO A 70 -13.88 -11.94 -2.38
C PRO A 70 -13.00 -12.54 -1.28
N MET A 71 -11.81 -11.96 -1.12
CA MET A 71 -10.85 -12.33 -0.09
C MET A 71 -10.83 -11.26 0.98
N PHE A 72 -10.78 -11.70 2.24
CA PHE A 72 -10.81 -10.80 3.39
C PHE A 72 -9.46 -10.82 4.10
N PRO A 73 -9.01 -9.68 4.66
CA PRO A 73 -7.74 -9.59 5.39
C PRO A 73 -7.76 -10.33 6.74
N GLY A 74 -8.88 -10.95 7.13
CA GLY A 74 -9.01 -11.70 8.38
C GLY A 74 -9.05 -10.76 9.60
N THR A 75 -8.27 -11.08 10.62
CA THR A 75 -8.21 -10.34 11.90
C THR A 75 -7.12 -9.25 11.91
N LEU A 76 -6.75 -8.72 10.75
CA LEU A 76 -5.76 -7.64 10.68
C LEU A 76 -6.36 -6.31 11.15
N GLU A 77 -5.54 -5.54 11.88
CA GLU A 77 -5.85 -4.18 12.27
C GLU A 77 -4.77 -3.23 11.71
N PRO A 78 -5.12 -2.26 10.84
CA PRO A 78 -6.45 -2.02 10.26
C PRO A 78 -6.91 -3.15 9.32
N PRO A 79 -8.22 -3.28 9.04
CA PRO A 79 -8.81 -4.38 8.27
C PRO A 79 -8.57 -4.20 6.76
N ILE A 80 -7.28 -4.22 6.38
CA ILE A 80 -6.76 -4.11 5.01
C ILE A 80 -5.55 -5.02 4.84
N SER A 81 -5.39 -5.61 3.65
CA SER A 81 -4.26 -6.49 3.38
C SER A 81 -2.94 -5.71 3.40
N GLY A 82 -1.86 -6.37 3.83
CA GLY A 82 -0.54 -5.74 3.96
C GLY A 82 -0.03 -5.22 2.61
N GLY A 83 -0.26 -5.98 1.55
CA GLY A 83 0.12 -5.59 0.18
C GLY A 83 -0.57 -4.32 -0.31
N ILE A 84 -1.87 -4.14 -0.01
CA ILE A 84 -2.61 -2.93 -0.39
C ILE A 84 -2.24 -1.77 0.55
N ARG A 85 -2.03 -2.05 1.84
CA ARG A 85 -1.59 -1.03 2.81
C ARG A 85 -0.22 -0.44 2.47
N ASP A 86 0.69 -1.24 1.91
CA ASP A 86 1.98 -0.77 1.38
C ASP A 86 1.81 0.13 0.15
N ALA A 87 0.63 0.13 -0.48
CA ALA A 87 0.27 1.09 -1.51
C ALA A 87 -0.13 2.47 -0.94
N ALA A 88 -0.54 2.53 0.33
CA ALA A 88 -1.00 3.74 0.97
C ALA A 88 0.16 4.73 1.24
N PRO A 89 -0.13 6.04 1.27
CA PRO A 89 0.89 7.03 1.58
C PRO A 89 1.30 6.93 3.07
N ASP A 90 2.56 7.26 3.33
CA ASP A 90 3.08 7.39 4.69
C ASP A 90 2.49 8.63 5.40
N ALA A 91 2.88 8.84 6.66
CA ALA A 91 2.37 9.95 7.46
C ALA A 91 2.63 11.33 6.83
N TRP A 92 3.76 11.52 6.16
CA TRP A 92 4.09 12.80 5.52
C TRP A 92 3.32 12.98 4.21
N GLY A 93 3.20 11.92 3.40
CA GLY A 93 2.37 11.90 2.20
C GLY A 93 0.88 12.12 2.48
N ARG A 94 0.36 11.61 3.60
CA ARG A 94 -1.02 11.88 4.04
C ARG A 94 -1.23 13.36 4.33
N ARG A 95 -0.30 14.00 5.04
CA ARG A 95 -0.33 15.46 5.28
C ARG A 95 -0.30 16.25 3.98
N LEU A 96 0.53 15.82 3.03
CA LEU A 96 0.59 16.46 1.72
C LEU A 96 -0.75 16.37 0.96
N ILE A 97 -1.46 15.25 1.07
CA ILE A 97 -2.79 15.06 0.47
C ILE A 97 -3.84 15.93 1.18
N GLU A 98 -3.78 16.02 2.50
CA GLU A 98 -4.71 16.81 3.34
C GLU A 98 -4.52 18.32 3.21
N ALA A 99 -3.29 18.78 2.95
CA ALA A 99 -2.97 20.19 2.78
C ALA A 99 -3.73 20.81 1.60
N ARG A 100 -4.11 20.03 0.58
CA ARG A 100 -4.83 20.48 -0.62
C ARG A 100 -6.27 20.91 -0.29
N PRO A 101 -7.15 20.04 0.25
CA PRO A 101 -8.49 20.44 0.66
C PRO A 101 -8.49 21.25 1.98
N ARG A 102 -7.33 21.51 2.59
CA ARG A 102 -7.18 22.21 3.89
C ARG A 102 -7.98 21.55 5.00
N VAL A 103 -7.92 20.22 5.03
CA VAL A 103 -8.59 19.42 6.06
C VAL A 103 -7.64 19.13 7.22
N PRO A 104 -8.16 18.90 8.44
CA PRO A 104 -7.34 18.49 9.56
C PRO A 104 -6.59 17.18 9.30
N ALA A 105 -5.47 16.99 10.00
CA ALA A 105 -4.68 15.77 9.89
C ALA A 105 -5.48 14.51 10.27
N ASN A 106 -5.30 13.43 9.51
CA ASN A 106 -5.98 12.13 9.67
C ASN A 106 -7.52 12.20 9.60
N SER A 107 -8.06 13.19 8.90
CA SER A 107 -9.53 13.37 8.78
C SER A 107 -10.13 12.73 7.53
N LEU A 108 -9.31 12.34 6.55
CA LEU A 108 -9.78 11.72 5.32
C LEU A 108 -9.93 10.21 5.50
N PRO A 109 -10.89 9.59 4.79
CA PRO A 109 -11.02 8.14 4.79
C PRO A 109 -9.90 7.47 3.99
N GLU A 110 -9.62 6.19 4.30
CA GLU A 110 -8.51 5.43 3.70
C GLU A 110 -8.60 5.35 2.17
N SER A 111 -9.81 5.18 1.64
CA SER A 111 -10.10 5.18 0.21
C SER A 111 -9.62 6.45 -0.50
N THR A 112 -9.72 7.60 0.17
CA THR A 112 -9.31 8.89 -0.40
C THR A 112 -7.79 8.99 -0.44
N TYR A 113 -7.08 8.50 0.57
CA TYR A 113 -5.62 8.47 0.52
C TYR A 113 -5.12 7.59 -0.63
N LEU A 114 -5.68 6.39 -0.79
CA LEU A 114 -5.28 5.45 -1.85
C LEU A 114 -5.47 6.04 -3.26
N LEU A 115 -6.55 6.76 -3.48
CA LEU A 115 -6.83 7.43 -4.76
C LEU A 115 -5.88 8.60 -5.07
N ASN A 116 -5.35 9.28 -4.04
CA ASN A 116 -4.55 10.49 -4.22
C ASN A 116 -3.04 10.26 -4.38
N VAL A 117 -2.54 9.04 -4.15
CA VAL A 117 -1.08 8.73 -4.27
C VAL A 117 -0.62 8.77 -5.73
N GLY A 118 -1.50 8.41 -6.66
CA GLY A 118 -1.24 8.38 -8.10
C GLY A 118 -0.16 7.36 -8.53
N ARG A 119 -0.05 7.18 -9.85
CA ARG A 119 0.72 6.10 -10.49
C ARG A 119 2.26 6.18 -10.41
N GLN A 120 2.86 7.38 -10.47
CA GLN A 120 4.32 7.53 -10.42
C GLN A 120 4.76 7.66 -8.97
N ARG A 121 4.95 6.51 -8.34
CA ARG A 121 5.39 6.34 -6.97
C ARG A 121 6.36 5.17 -6.90
N VAL A 122 7.09 5.07 -5.80
CA VAL A 122 7.78 3.83 -5.46
C VAL A 122 6.72 2.81 -5.07
N GLY A 123 6.57 1.75 -5.87
CA GLY A 123 5.57 0.71 -5.65
C GLY A 123 5.20 -0.01 -6.94
N ALA A 124 4.46 -1.12 -6.81
CA ALA A 124 3.97 -1.90 -7.96
C ALA A 124 2.44 -1.83 -8.13
N LEU A 125 1.75 -1.06 -7.29
CA LEU A 125 0.29 -0.96 -7.26
C LEU A 125 -0.17 0.48 -7.52
N ASP A 126 -1.24 0.59 -8.30
CA ASP A 126 -1.94 1.83 -8.65
C ASP A 126 -3.44 1.58 -8.44
N ILE A 127 -4.12 2.50 -7.75
CA ILE A 127 -5.52 2.34 -7.34
C ILE A 127 -6.32 3.47 -7.96
N ARG A 128 -7.39 3.11 -8.66
CA ARG A 128 -8.21 4.03 -9.43
C ARG A 128 -9.68 3.87 -9.09
N THR A 129 -10.47 4.86 -9.45
CA THR A 129 -11.92 4.86 -9.23
C THR A 129 -12.60 3.81 -10.10
N ASP A 130 -12.17 3.66 -11.36
CA ASP A 130 -12.72 2.68 -12.30
C ASP A 130 -11.60 1.91 -13.03
N ARG A 131 -11.98 0.76 -13.61
CA ARG A 131 -11.09 -0.07 -14.41
C ARG A 131 -10.70 0.58 -15.74
N ASN A 132 -11.55 1.44 -16.30
CA ASN A 132 -11.31 2.12 -17.58
C ASN A 132 -10.66 3.49 -17.39
N ASP A 133 -10.41 3.88 -16.14
CA ASP A 133 -9.81 5.16 -15.84
C ASP A 133 -8.40 5.22 -16.43
N LEU A 134 -8.15 6.24 -17.23
CA LEU A 134 -6.84 6.43 -17.84
C LEU A 134 -5.89 6.98 -16.78
N PRO A 135 -4.62 6.56 -16.80
CA PRO A 135 -3.67 7.13 -15.86
C PRO A 135 -3.53 8.62 -16.10
N GLU A 136 -3.68 9.43 -15.05
CA GLU A 136 -3.37 10.85 -15.13
C GLU A 136 -1.90 11.04 -15.51
N GLU A 137 -1.68 11.61 -16.71
CA GLU A 137 -0.38 12.12 -17.11
C GLU A 137 -0.15 13.40 -16.30
N GLY A 138 0.71 13.28 -15.28
CA GLY A 138 1.13 14.45 -14.52
C GLY A 138 2.05 15.29 -15.41
N ASP A 139 1.62 16.51 -15.73
CA ASP A 139 2.49 17.54 -16.29
C ASP A 139 3.58 17.84 -15.26
N GLY A 140 4.75 17.22 -15.46
CA GLY A 140 5.91 17.44 -14.61
C GLY A 140 6.46 18.84 -14.87
N GLU A 141 5.95 19.83 -14.14
CA GLU A 141 6.57 21.14 -14.08
C GLU A 141 7.99 20.96 -13.52
N SER A 142 9.01 21.45 -14.22
CA SER A 142 10.38 21.28 -13.75
C SER A 142 10.57 22.10 -12.49
N VAL A 143 10.81 21.43 -11.36
CA VAL A 143 11.15 22.12 -10.11
C VAL A 143 12.49 22.83 -10.29
N SER A 144 12.46 24.15 -10.45
CA SER A 144 13.65 24.93 -10.81
C SER A 144 14.29 25.67 -9.63
N ASN A 145 13.68 25.66 -8.44
CA ASN A 145 14.22 26.34 -7.26
C ASN A 145 14.04 25.49 -6.00
N LEU A 146 15.17 25.17 -5.36
CA LEU A 146 15.25 24.42 -4.11
C LEU A 146 14.64 25.17 -2.93
N ASP A 147 14.77 26.49 -2.89
CA ASP A 147 14.25 27.29 -1.77
C ASP A 147 12.72 27.18 -1.68
N TYR A 148 12.04 27.19 -2.83
CA TYR A 148 10.59 26.99 -2.90
C TYR A 148 10.16 25.59 -2.45
N LEU A 149 10.98 24.55 -2.69
CA LEU A 149 10.70 23.21 -2.19
C LEU A 149 10.82 23.14 -0.67
N LEU A 150 11.88 23.74 -0.12
CA LEU A 150 12.11 23.75 1.31
C LEU A 150 11.00 24.50 2.04
N GLU A 151 10.65 25.69 1.54
CA GLU A 151 9.56 26.51 2.06
C GLU A 151 8.19 25.80 2.00
N ALA A 152 7.97 24.97 0.98
CA ALA A 152 6.76 24.18 0.85
C ALA A 152 6.73 22.99 1.82
N ALA A 153 7.87 22.31 2.01
CA ALA A 153 8.02 21.20 2.94
C ALA A 153 7.82 21.65 4.40
N GLU A 154 8.46 22.75 4.81
CA GLU A 154 8.31 23.32 6.16
C GLU A 154 6.84 23.64 6.47
N ARG A 155 6.11 24.23 5.51
CA ARG A 155 4.67 24.50 5.69
C ARG A 155 3.83 23.23 5.87
N VAL A 156 4.13 22.17 5.13
CA VAL A 156 3.44 20.87 5.30
C VAL A 156 3.71 20.29 6.67
N GLU A 157 4.94 20.41 7.16
CA GLU A 157 5.33 19.93 8.49
C GLU A 157 4.63 20.71 9.61
N GLU A 158 4.54 22.03 9.47
CA GLU A 158 3.85 22.93 10.40
C GLU A 158 2.32 22.89 10.27
N GLY A 159 1.78 22.21 9.25
CA GLY A 159 0.33 22.16 8.98
C GLY A 159 -0.24 23.51 8.49
N LEU A 160 0.63 24.37 7.95
CA LEU A 160 0.25 25.65 7.37
C LEU A 160 -0.30 25.50 5.94
N PRO A 161 -1.21 26.39 5.51
CA PRO A 161 -1.72 26.35 4.15
C PRO A 161 -0.60 26.62 3.14
N ILE A 162 -0.54 25.79 2.10
CA ILE A 162 0.44 25.92 1.03
C ILE A 162 -0.05 27.01 0.05
N PRO A 163 0.77 28.02 -0.27
CA PRO A 163 0.45 28.98 -1.33
C PRO A 163 0.26 28.28 -2.68
N VAL A 164 -0.72 28.72 -3.48
CA VAL A 164 -1.04 28.14 -4.81
C VAL A 164 0.20 28.02 -5.73
N ARG A 165 1.15 28.95 -5.62
CA ARG A 165 2.41 28.93 -6.38
C ARG A 165 3.32 27.73 -6.03
N LEU A 166 3.26 27.25 -4.78
CA LEU A 166 4.04 26.10 -4.29
C LEU A 166 3.31 24.77 -4.46
N GLU A 167 1.98 24.79 -4.60
CA GLU A 167 1.18 23.57 -4.86
C GLU A 167 1.62 22.88 -6.16
N ALA A 168 1.90 23.65 -7.21
CA ALA A 168 2.34 23.13 -8.50
C ALA A 168 3.70 22.41 -8.40
N ILE A 169 4.61 22.90 -7.55
CA ILE A 169 5.93 22.30 -7.30
C ILE A 169 5.81 20.98 -6.52
N LEU A 170 4.88 20.88 -5.57
CA LEU A 170 4.64 19.63 -4.83
C LEU A 170 3.82 18.62 -5.64
N ARG A 171 3.05 19.08 -6.63
CA ARG A 171 2.41 18.24 -7.64
C ARG A 171 3.41 17.78 -8.69
N ALA A 172 4.38 18.62 -9.01
CA ALA A 172 5.41 18.36 -9.99
C ALA A 172 6.17 17.09 -9.60
N ARG A 173 5.98 16.07 -10.41
CA ARG A 173 6.76 14.85 -10.29
C ARG A 173 8.16 15.17 -10.79
N PRO A 174 9.21 14.88 -10.02
CA PRO A 174 10.56 14.93 -10.58
C PRO A 174 10.56 14.02 -11.79
N ARG A 175 11.00 14.56 -12.93
CA ARG A 175 11.22 13.80 -14.16
C ARG A 175 12.45 12.91 -13.95
N SER A 176 12.39 12.00 -12.98
CA SER A 176 13.35 10.90 -12.90
C SER A 176 12.94 9.88 -13.95
N GLU A 177 13.95 9.35 -14.63
CA GLU A 177 13.85 8.57 -15.85
C GLU A 177 12.87 7.39 -15.72
N ARG A 178 12.29 7.00 -16.86
CA ARG A 178 11.26 5.95 -17.09
C ARG A 178 11.57 4.56 -16.51
N THR A 179 12.61 4.39 -15.70
CA THR A 179 13.23 3.10 -15.34
C THR A 179 13.07 2.73 -13.86
N ALA A 180 12.51 3.61 -13.02
CA ALA A 180 12.42 3.34 -11.57
C ALA A 180 11.48 2.18 -11.20
N GLY A 181 10.46 1.90 -12.01
CA GLY A 181 9.50 0.81 -11.77
C GLY A 181 10.15 -0.58 -11.79
N THR A 182 11.15 -0.79 -12.65
CA THR A 182 11.78 -2.11 -12.85
C THR A 182 12.72 -2.50 -11.70
N VAL A 183 13.31 -1.52 -11.00
CA VAL A 183 14.29 -1.75 -9.93
C VAL A 183 13.60 -2.21 -8.63
N CYS A 184 12.49 -1.56 -8.26
CA CYS A 184 11.78 -1.87 -7.01
C CYS A 184 11.07 -3.23 -7.08
N GLN A 185 10.58 -3.64 -8.26
CA GLN A 185 9.91 -4.94 -8.47
C GLN A 185 10.85 -6.13 -8.35
N ARG A 186 12.06 -6.04 -8.89
CA ARG A 186 13.07 -7.12 -8.72
C ARG A 186 13.42 -7.30 -7.24
N ALA A 187 13.46 -6.23 -6.46
CA ALA A 187 13.68 -6.31 -5.02
C ALA A 187 12.48 -6.93 -4.28
N TYR A 188 11.26 -6.52 -4.62
CA TYR A 188 10.04 -7.06 -4.01
C TYR A 188 9.82 -8.55 -4.35
N ALA A 189 9.93 -8.94 -5.63
CA ALA A 189 9.83 -10.33 -6.05
C ALA A 189 10.93 -11.22 -5.43
N ARG A 190 12.17 -10.72 -5.28
CA ARG A 190 13.25 -11.43 -4.59
C ARG A 190 12.98 -11.59 -3.08
N ARG A 191 12.34 -10.61 -2.44
CA ARG A 191 11.96 -10.68 -1.02
C ARG A 191 10.76 -11.62 -0.81
N MET A 192 9.79 -11.61 -1.72
CA MET A 192 8.64 -12.52 -1.77
C MET A 192 9.06 -13.99 -1.96
N LEU A 193 9.98 -14.26 -2.89
CA LEU A 193 10.54 -15.60 -3.09
C LEU A 193 11.26 -16.11 -1.83
N ARG A 194 11.96 -15.23 -1.10
CA ARG A 194 12.58 -15.58 0.19
C ARG A 194 11.53 -15.88 1.27
N ALA A 195 10.44 -15.12 1.34
CA ALA A 195 9.34 -15.36 2.30
C ALA A 195 8.60 -16.68 2.04
N ARG A 196 8.37 -17.04 0.77
CA ARG A 196 7.82 -18.36 0.37
C ARG A 196 8.77 -19.52 0.74
N CYS A 197 10.08 -19.34 0.63
CA CYS A 197 11.06 -20.35 1.09
C CYS A 197 11.02 -20.55 2.61
N THR A 198 10.96 -19.47 3.40
CA THR A 198 10.92 -19.59 4.86
C THR A 198 9.62 -20.18 5.41
N ALA A 199 8.48 -19.94 4.75
CA ALA A 199 7.20 -20.54 5.15
C ALA A 199 7.14 -22.05 4.88
N LYS A 200 7.91 -22.56 3.90
CA LYS A 200 7.97 -23.99 3.56
C LYS A 200 8.90 -24.80 4.47
N GLU A 201 9.77 -24.13 5.24
CA GLU A 201 10.80 -24.74 6.08
C GLU A 201 10.46 -24.81 7.57
N LEU A 202 9.24 -24.46 8.01
CA LEU A 202 8.85 -24.68 9.41
C LEU A 202 8.92 -26.18 9.76
N PRO A 203 9.82 -26.62 10.66
CA PRO A 203 9.84 -28.00 11.09
C PRO A 203 8.62 -28.26 11.97
N ARG A 204 7.77 -29.22 11.56
CA ARG A 204 6.75 -29.80 12.42
C ARG A 204 7.45 -30.51 13.59
N HIS A 205 7.70 -29.78 14.67
CA HIS A 205 8.23 -30.36 15.89
C HIS A 205 7.18 -31.28 16.53
N ARG A 206 7.41 -32.58 16.34
CA ARG A 206 6.86 -33.65 17.18
C ARG A 206 7.32 -33.45 18.63
N GLY A 207 6.48 -33.91 19.55
CA GLY A 207 6.54 -33.68 20.98
C GLY A 207 7.92 -33.84 21.64
N GLY A 208 8.19 -32.94 22.58
CA GLY A 208 9.34 -32.97 23.47
C GLY A 208 8.93 -32.44 24.83
N ARG A 209 9.15 -33.27 25.85
CA ARG A 209 8.84 -33.04 27.27
C ARG A 209 9.51 -31.76 27.78
N VAL A 210 8.76 -30.99 28.57
CA VAL A 210 9.26 -29.82 29.29
C VAL A 210 10.14 -30.32 30.44
N ALA A 211 11.45 -30.08 30.36
CA ALA A 211 12.35 -30.19 31.50
C ALA A 211 12.36 -28.85 32.23
N GLN A 212 11.98 -28.88 33.50
CA GLN A 212 11.94 -27.76 34.41
C GLN A 212 13.38 -27.45 34.87
N ALA A 213 13.86 -26.23 34.60
CA ALA A 213 15.15 -25.75 35.07
C ALA A 213 14.92 -24.83 36.27
N ASP A 214 15.42 -25.25 37.43
CA ASP A 214 15.46 -24.47 38.66
C ASP A 214 16.35 -23.23 38.49
N LEU A 215 15.78 -22.05 38.78
CA LEU A 215 16.51 -20.79 38.90
C LEU A 215 17.15 -20.72 40.28
N GLY A 216 18.45 -21.00 40.35
CA GLY A 216 19.29 -20.71 41.51
C GLY A 216 19.46 -19.19 41.68
N VAL A 217 18.78 -18.62 42.67
CA VAL A 217 18.95 -17.23 43.10
C VAL A 217 20.21 -17.15 43.96
N ASN A 218 21.24 -16.49 43.46
CA ASN A 218 22.49 -16.24 44.16
C ASN A 218 22.36 -14.92 44.95
N THR A 219 22.19 -15.01 46.27
CA THR A 219 22.15 -13.87 47.20
C THR A 219 23.56 -13.49 47.65
N LEU A 220 24.02 -12.32 47.21
CA LEU A 220 25.13 -11.58 47.82
C LEU A 220 24.60 -10.77 49.03
N ARG A 221 25.10 -11.05 50.25
CA ARG A 221 25.64 -10.02 51.18
C ARG A 221 26.04 -10.57 52.57
N ALA A 222 27.19 -10.03 53.00
CA ALA A 222 27.76 -9.87 54.35
C ALA A 222 28.35 -11.11 55.02
#